data_AF-A0A6S7KIS5-F1
#
_entry.id   AF-A0A6S7KIS5-F1
#
_cell.length_a   1.000
_cell.length_b   1.000
_cell.length_c   1.000
_cell.angle_alpha   90.00
_cell.angle_beta   90.00
_cell.angle_gamma   90.00
#
_symmetry.space_group_name_H-M   'P 1'
#
loop_
_entity.id
_entity.type
_entity.pdbx_description
1 polymer ?
#
loop_
_entity_poly.entity_id
_entity_poly.type
_entity_poly.pdbx_seq_one_letter_code
_entity_poly.pdbx_strand_id
1 'polypeptide(L)'
;MNGEELARELITVLSIKLSLESHQLLAVMRDRASVNGAALNIVKIMYPNLLDVGCLSHILNLVGERFETPTLSLFIAHWIALFSHSYKVKALWKEATGRAMASYSKTRWWSRWELMNQVELAAVIDLGEHFVKGTYRLEGDGYLVLSCYEEILKIRNAIRIEHYPNLQAIVRQAFPDNNDLQKQLVAYSIGCLQAGLDYFQNKLGNDSQLPVAAFKAARLFSPFKVNEIQPTAKDVDDLMAFPFLVDEIDHLKDELPAYLALAADVNADVNILEW
;
A
#
# COMPACT_ATOMS: atom_id res chain seq x y z
N MET A 1 6.80 -25.82 6.17
CA MET A 1 7.15 -25.07 7.37
C MET A 1 5.88 -24.46 7.95
N ASN A 2 5.51 -24.84 9.17
CA ASN A 2 4.37 -24.26 9.90
C ASN A 2 4.80 -23.07 10.77
N GLY A 3 3.86 -22.42 11.46
CA GLY A 3 4.13 -21.22 12.25
C GLY A 3 5.06 -21.47 13.45
N GLU A 4 4.96 -22.63 14.10
CA GLU A 4 5.84 -22.98 15.23
C GLU A 4 7.27 -23.25 14.78
N GLU A 5 7.42 -23.99 13.67
CA GLU A 5 8.73 -24.25 13.06
C GLU A 5 9.42 -22.95 12.67
N LEU A 6 8.70 -22.04 12.00
CA LEU A 6 9.21 -20.73 11.64
C LEU A 6 9.58 -19.90 12.88
N ALA A 7 8.75 -19.91 13.92
CA ALA A 7 9.07 -19.20 15.17
C ALA A 7 10.35 -19.72 15.83
N ARG A 8 10.56 -21.05 15.87
CA ARG A 8 11.79 -21.65 16.42
C ARG A 8 13.03 -21.22 15.65
N GLU A 9 12.96 -21.23 14.33
CA GLU A 9 14.06 -20.76 13.47
C GLU A 9 14.35 -19.28 13.71
N LEU A 10 13.31 -18.43 13.76
CA LEU A 10 13.47 -17.00 14.03
C LEU A 10 14.09 -16.76 15.42
N ILE A 11 13.61 -17.42 16.47
CA ILE A 11 14.17 -17.29 17.83
C ILE A 11 15.62 -17.78 17.88
N THR A 12 15.94 -18.89 17.20
CA THR A 12 17.31 -19.39 17.11
C THR A 12 18.23 -18.38 16.44
N VAL A 13 17.79 -17.76 15.35
CA VAL A 13 18.58 -16.73 14.68
C VAL A 13 18.73 -15.49 15.58
N LEU A 14 17.62 -14.94 16.07
CA LEU A 14 17.60 -13.68 16.82
C LEU A 14 18.30 -13.81 18.18
N SER A 15 17.92 -14.79 18.99
CA SER A 15 18.41 -14.91 20.37
C SER A 15 19.74 -15.65 20.47
N ILE A 16 19.99 -16.66 19.63
CA ILE A 16 21.20 -17.50 19.75
C ILE A 16 22.30 -17.00 18.83
N LYS A 17 22.02 -16.84 17.53
CA LYS A 17 23.07 -16.49 16.55
C LYS A 17 23.43 -15.01 16.58
N LEU A 18 22.44 -14.14 16.75
CA LEU A 18 22.63 -12.68 16.79
C LEU A 18 22.68 -12.13 18.22
N SER A 19 22.40 -12.96 19.22
CA SER A 19 22.43 -12.58 20.64
C SER A 19 21.59 -11.35 20.98
N LEU A 20 20.46 -11.17 20.29
CA LEU A 20 19.55 -10.06 20.53
C LEU A 20 18.76 -10.25 21.81
N GLU A 21 18.90 -9.29 22.72
CA GLU A 21 18.10 -9.17 23.92
C GLU A 21 16.67 -8.72 23.60
N SER A 22 15.75 -8.95 24.54
CA SER A 22 14.31 -8.71 24.35
C SER A 22 13.96 -7.27 23.97
N HIS A 23 14.76 -6.29 24.41
CA HIS A 23 14.56 -4.87 24.14
C HIS A 23 15.22 -4.38 22.84
N GLN A 24 16.06 -5.21 22.20
CA GLN A 24 16.82 -4.81 21.01
C GLN A 24 16.05 -5.06 19.70
N LEU A 25 15.04 -5.93 19.72
CA LEU A 25 14.16 -6.14 18.57
C LEU A 25 12.96 -5.19 18.64
N LEU A 26 13.06 -4.05 17.96
CA LEU A 26 12.09 -2.95 18.07
C LEU A 26 10.85 -3.13 17.19
N ALA A 27 11.03 -3.59 15.95
CA ALA A 27 9.95 -3.70 14.98
C ALA A 27 10.19 -4.82 13.96
N VAL A 28 9.10 -5.36 13.42
CA VAL A 28 9.10 -6.36 12.34
C VAL A 28 8.06 -6.00 11.30
N MET A 29 8.39 -6.26 10.05
CA MET A 29 7.43 -6.24 8.96
C MET A 29 7.32 -7.63 8.37
N ARG A 30 6.08 -8.09 8.14
CA ARG A 30 5.81 -9.39 7.53
C ARG A 30 4.71 -9.29 6.49
N ASP A 31 4.75 -10.16 5.50
CA ASP A 31 3.60 -10.36 4.64
C ASP A 31 2.37 -10.86 5.46
N ARG A 32 1.23 -10.97 4.79
CA ARG A 32 -0.03 -11.35 5.43
C ARG A 32 -0.29 -12.86 5.39
N ALA A 33 0.72 -13.69 5.09
CA ALA A 33 0.61 -15.13 5.15
C ALA A 33 0.29 -15.57 6.59
N SER A 34 -0.64 -16.51 6.74
CA SER A 34 -1.11 -17.00 8.05
C SER A 34 0.04 -17.59 8.89
N VAL A 35 0.97 -18.29 8.24
CA VAL A 35 2.17 -18.88 8.87
C VAL A 35 3.03 -17.81 9.54
N ASN A 36 3.24 -16.67 8.88
CA ASN A 36 4.04 -15.57 9.42
C ASN A 36 3.35 -14.91 10.62
N GLY A 37 2.03 -14.74 10.56
CA GLY A 37 1.25 -14.25 11.71
C GLY A 37 1.31 -15.21 12.91
N ALA A 38 1.18 -16.51 12.67
CA ALA A 38 1.28 -17.52 13.72
C ALA A 38 2.67 -17.55 14.36
N ALA A 39 3.72 -17.47 13.54
CA ALA A 39 5.10 -17.42 14.03
C ALA A 39 5.36 -16.18 14.90
N LEU A 40 4.94 -14.99 14.43
CA LEU A 40 5.18 -13.75 15.17
C LEU A 40 4.42 -13.69 16.50
N ASN A 41 3.25 -14.33 16.61
CA ASN A 41 2.56 -14.43 17.91
C ASN A 41 3.41 -15.19 18.95
N ILE A 42 4.21 -16.16 18.54
CA ILE A 42 5.13 -16.88 19.42
C ILE A 42 6.38 -16.04 19.70
N VAL A 43 6.97 -15.42 18.67
CA VAL A 43 8.17 -14.57 18.83
C VAL A 43 7.92 -13.41 19.79
N LYS A 44 6.72 -12.80 19.77
CA LYS A 44 6.32 -11.71 20.69
C LYS A 44 6.35 -12.10 22.17
N ILE A 45 6.32 -13.38 22.52
CA ILE A 45 6.47 -13.83 23.91
C ILE A 45 7.89 -13.52 24.41
N MET A 46 8.89 -13.65 23.55
CA MET A 46 10.30 -13.34 23.85
C MET A 46 10.64 -11.86 23.67
N TYR A 47 9.91 -11.18 22.79
CA TYR A 47 10.10 -9.78 22.41
C TYR A 47 8.79 -8.99 22.59
N PRO A 48 8.38 -8.68 23.84
CA PRO A 48 7.04 -8.16 24.13
C PRO A 48 6.81 -6.73 23.63
N ASN A 49 7.86 -5.92 23.49
CA ASN A 49 7.79 -4.53 23.02
C ASN A 49 7.87 -4.41 21.49
N LEU A 50 7.81 -5.54 20.79
CA LEU A 50 7.95 -5.60 19.34
C LEU A 50 6.75 -4.97 18.62
N LEU A 51 7.01 -3.94 17.81
CA LEU A 51 6.04 -3.40 16.87
C LEU A 51 5.88 -4.35 15.67
N ASP A 52 4.70 -4.98 15.54
CA ASP A 52 4.38 -5.91 14.44
C ASP A 52 3.54 -5.25 13.35
N VAL A 53 4.16 -5.07 12.19
CA VAL A 53 3.58 -4.40 11.04
C VAL A 53 3.30 -5.40 9.93
N GLY A 54 2.05 -5.44 9.46
CA GLY A 54 1.71 -6.13 8.22
C GLY A 54 2.18 -5.33 7.02
N CYS A 55 2.77 -6.00 6.03
CA CYS A 55 3.25 -5.38 4.79
C CYS A 55 2.11 -4.60 4.11
N LEU A 56 2.29 -3.29 3.99
CA LEU A 56 1.30 -2.37 3.45
C LEU A 56 1.08 -2.63 1.95
N SER A 57 2.15 -2.84 1.18
CA SER A 57 2.10 -3.20 -0.23
C SER A 57 1.25 -4.46 -0.47
N HIS A 58 1.35 -5.44 0.41
CA HIS A 58 0.52 -6.64 0.36
C HIS A 58 -0.96 -6.34 0.64
N ILE A 59 -1.26 -5.45 1.61
CA ILE A 59 -2.65 -5.00 1.86
C ILE A 59 -3.22 -4.33 0.60
N LEU A 60 -2.44 -3.46 -0.04
CA LEU A 60 -2.88 -2.77 -1.26
C LEU A 60 -3.11 -3.76 -2.40
N ASN A 61 -2.22 -4.73 -2.65
CA ASN A 61 -2.45 -5.79 -3.64
C ASN A 61 -3.75 -6.57 -3.37
N LEU A 62 -4.03 -6.91 -2.11
CA LEU A 62 -5.26 -7.62 -1.73
C LEU A 62 -6.53 -6.79 -1.94
N VAL A 63 -6.46 -5.46 -1.99
CA VAL A 63 -7.60 -4.62 -2.38
C VAL A 63 -7.99 -4.91 -3.84
N GLY A 64 -7.00 -4.93 -4.74
CA GLY A 64 -7.23 -5.22 -6.15
C GLY A 64 -7.75 -6.62 -6.41
N GLU A 65 -7.27 -7.62 -5.65
CA GLU A 65 -7.76 -9.00 -5.73
C GLU A 65 -9.22 -9.14 -5.32
N ARG A 66 -9.76 -8.17 -4.55
CA ARG A 66 -11.15 -8.12 -4.10
C ARG A 66 -12.06 -7.31 -5.01
N PHE A 67 -11.56 -6.74 -6.11
CA PHE A 67 -12.43 -6.12 -7.10
C PHE A 67 -13.24 -7.20 -7.85
N GLU A 68 -14.56 -7.15 -7.69
CA GLU A 68 -15.51 -8.13 -8.23
C GLU A 68 -15.94 -7.74 -9.63
N THR A 69 -15.06 -8.00 -10.60
CA THR A 69 -15.27 -7.63 -12.00
C THR A 69 -15.49 -8.90 -12.85
N PRO A 70 -16.62 -9.61 -12.76
CA PRO A 70 -16.78 -10.96 -13.33
C PRO A 70 -16.68 -11.00 -14.86
N THR A 71 -17.38 -10.10 -15.56
CA THR A 71 -17.34 -10.01 -17.04
C THR A 71 -15.92 -9.70 -17.52
N LEU A 72 -15.30 -8.73 -16.85
CA LEU A 72 -13.92 -8.37 -17.14
C LEU A 72 -12.96 -9.52 -16.82
N SER A 73 -13.19 -10.23 -15.72
CA SER A 73 -12.37 -11.35 -15.30
C SER A 73 -12.38 -12.45 -16.35
N LEU A 74 -13.55 -12.72 -16.92
CA LEU A 74 -13.72 -13.66 -18.02
C LEU A 74 -13.00 -13.17 -19.28
N PHE A 75 -13.18 -11.91 -19.68
CA PHE A 75 -12.50 -11.34 -20.84
C PHE A 75 -10.97 -11.44 -20.71
N ILE A 76 -10.42 -11.01 -19.57
CA ILE A 76 -8.97 -11.04 -19.31
C ILE A 76 -8.44 -12.48 -19.29
N ALA A 77 -9.20 -13.45 -18.78
CA ALA A 77 -8.79 -14.85 -18.83
C ALA A 77 -8.62 -15.35 -20.28
N HIS A 78 -9.58 -15.03 -21.16
CA HIS A 78 -9.49 -15.37 -22.59
C HIS A 78 -8.38 -14.59 -23.29
N TRP A 79 -8.22 -13.30 -22.97
CA TRP A 79 -7.15 -12.46 -23.50
C TRP A 79 -5.77 -13.01 -23.14
N ILE A 80 -5.55 -13.36 -21.87
CA ILE A 80 -4.30 -13.99 -21.40
C ILE A 80 -4.06 -15.30 -22.14
N ALA A 81 -5.06 -16.16 -22.29
CA ALA A 81 -4.90 -17.42 -23.03
C ALA A 81 -4.49 -17.18 -24.49
N LEU A 82 -5.15 -16.24 -25.17
CA LEU A 82 -4.85 -15.90 -26.56
C LEU A 82 -3.40 -15.44 -26.73
N PHE A 83 -2.96 -14.49 -25.90
CA PHE A 83 -1.60 -13.95 -25.94
C PHE A 83 -0.56 -14.92 -25.36
N SER A 84 -0.93 -15.89 -24.53
CA SER A 84 0.04 -16.90 -24.04
C SER A 84 0.41 -17.90 -25.13
N HIS A 85 -0.54 -18.22 -26.02
CA HIS A 85 -0.39 -19.33 -26.96
C HIS A 85 -0.20 -18.92 -28.43
N SER A 86 -0.50 -17.68 -28.81
CA SER A 86 -0.43 -17.24 -30.20
C SER A 86 0.69 -16.22 -30.46
N TYR A 87 1.77 -16.67 -31.09
CA TYR A 87 2.84 -15.79 -31.59
C TYR A 87 2.31 -14.79 -32.63
N LYS A 88 1.37 -15.22 -33.48
CA LYS A 88 0.76 -14.36 -34.51
C LYS A 88 0.02 -13.19 -33.88
N VAL A 89 -0.74 -13.43 -32.81
CA VAL A 89 -1.46 -12.37 -32.09
C VAL A 89 -0.48 -11.40 -31.41
N LYS A 90 0.60 -11.90 -30.78
CA LYS A 90 1.66 -11.03 -30.24
C LYS A 90 2.29 -10.13 -31.30
N ALA A 91 2.56 -10.68 -32.48
CA ALA A 91 3.15 -9.94 -33.60
C ALA A 91 2.20 -8.86 -34.12
N LEU A 92 0.94 -9.22 -34.38
CA LEU A 92 -0.09 -8.27 -34.82
C LEU A 92 -0.32 -7.15 -33.80
N TRP A 93 -0.31 -7.48 -32.51
CA TRP A 93 -0.41 -6.47 -31.46
C TRP A 93 0.78 -5.50 -31.47
N LYS A 94 2.00 -6.02 -31.57
CA LYS A 94 3.21 -5.19 -31.61
C LYS A 94 3.25 -4.31 -32.85
N GLU A 95 2.77 -4.82 -33.99
CA GLU A 95 2.62 -4.06 -35.23
C GLU A 95 1.59 -2.93 -35.09
N ALA A 96 0.42 -3.22 -34.52
CA ALA A 96 -0.65 -2.24 -34.37
C ALA A 96 -0.38 -1.17 -33.31
N THR A 97 0.26 -1.54 -32.19
CA THR A 97 0.40 -0.67 -31.01
C THR A 97 1.83 -0.14 -30.80
N GLY A 98 2.81 -0.69 -31.51
CA GLY A 98 4.24 -0.40 -31.31
C GLY A 98 4.82 -0.93 -29.99
N ARG A 99 4.02 -1.62 -29.16
CA ARG A 99 4.42 -2.07 -27.82
C ARG A 99 4.28 -3.59 -27.69
N ALA A 100 5.10 -4.20 -26.84
CA ALA A 100 4.88 -5.59 -26.44
C ALA A 100 3.68 -5.68 -25.49
N MET A 101 2.84 -6.70 -25.66
CA MET A 101 1.76 -6.98 -24.72
C MET A 101 2.34 -7.33 -23.35
N ALA A 102 1.83 -6.70 -22.29
CA ALA A 102 2.18 -7.09 -20.93
C ALA A 102 1.85 -8.57 -20.70
N SER A 103 2.63 -9.25 -19.85
CA SER A 103 2.40 -10.65 -19.50
C SER A 103 1.77 -10.74 -18.11
N TYR A 104 0.79 -11.64 -17.97
CA TYR A 104 0.30 -12.02 -16.65
C TYR A 104 1.38 -12.76 -15.86
N SER A 105 1.51 -12.45 -14.57
CA SER A 105 2.34 -13.20 -13.63
C SER A 105 1.57 -13.47 -12.35
N LYS A 106 1.58 -14.73 -11.90
CA LYS A 106 0.97 -15.11 -10.62
C LYS A 106 1.72 -14.55 -9.41
N THR A 107 3.00 -14.22 -9.58
CA THR A 107 3.87 -13.77 -8.48
C THR A 107 4.04 -12.26 -8.45
N ARG A 108 3.95 -11.58 -9.61
CA ARG A 108 4.05 -10.11 -9.67
C ARG A 108 2.71 -9.48 -9.33
N TRP A 109 2.68 -8.71 -8.24
CA TRP A 109 1.52 -7.94 -7.81
C TRP A 109 1.06 -7.00 -8.93
N TRP A 110 -0.26 -6.84 -9.01
CA TRP A 110 -0.91 -6.00 -10.03
C TRP A 110 -0.60 -6.32 -11.50
N SER A 111 0.08 -7.42 -11.84
CA SER A 111 0.35 -7.80 -13.25
C SER A 111 -0.92 -7.95 -14.09
N ARG A 112 -2.02 -8.33 -13.44
CA ARG A 112 -3.35 -8.42 -14.04
C ARG A 112 -3.94 -7.04 -14.34
N TRP A 113 -3.71 -6.05 -13.48
CA TRP A 113 -4.15 -4.68 -13.69
C TRP A 113 -3.37 -4.02 -14.83
N GLU A 114 -2.07 -4.29 -14.95
CA GLU A 114 -1.28 -3.77 -16.07
C GLU A 114 -1.81 -4.25 -17.44
N LEU A 115 -2.32 -5.49 -17.49
CA LEU A 115 -3.06 -5.98 -18.66
C LEU A 115 -4.36 -5.23 -18.87
N MET A 116 -5.14 -5.00 -17.81
CA MET A 116 -6.41 -4.26 -17.85
C MET A 116 -6.22 -2.81 -18.31
N ASN A 117 -5.12 -2.19 -17.90
CA ASN A 117 -4.74 -0.84 -18.31
C ASN A 117 -4.43 -0.78 -19.82
N GLN A 118 -3.75 -1.79 -20.37
CA GLN A 118 -3.46 -1.87 -21.80
C GLN A 118 -4.71 -2.15 -22.67
N VAL A 119 -5.81 -2.60 -22.06
CA VAL A 119 -7.11 -2.77 -22.73
C VAL A 119 -8.14 -1.71 -22.30
N GLU A 120 -7.67 -0.61 -21.68
CA GLU A 120 -8.43 0.62 -21.37
C GLU A 120 -9.72 0.41 -20.53
N LEU A 121 -9.67 -0.46 -19.52
CA LEU A 121 -10.81 -0.67 -18.62
C LEU A 121 -10.93 0.42 -17.57
N ALA A 122 -11.63 1.47 -17.97
CA ALA A 122 -11.74 2.73 -17.29
C ALA A 122 -11.97 2.71 -15.76
N ALA A 123 -12.93 1.92 -15.24
CA ALA A 123 -13.23 1.96 -13.80
C ALA A 123 -12.10 1.42 -12.92
N VAL A 124 -11.44 0.35 -13.37
CA VAL A 124 -10.30 -0.25 -12.67
C VAL A 124 -9.04 0.59 -12.86
N ILE A 125 -8.92 1.31 -13.98
CA ILE A 125 -7.83 2.26 -14.21
C ILE A 125 -7.97 3.45 -13.26
N ASP A 126 -9.12 4.13 -13.26
CA ASP A 126 -9.37 5.36 -12.50
C ASP A 126 -9.03 5.20 -11.01
N LEU A 127 -9.51 4.13 -10.36
CA LEU A 127 -9.25 3.90 -8.94
C LEU A 127 -8.01 3.02 -8.70
N GLY A 128 -7.84 1.96 -9.47
CA GLY A 128 -6.78 0.97 -9.26
C GLY A 128 -5.37 1.55 -9.44
N GLU A 129 -5.21 2.60 -10.26
CA GLU A 129 -3.93 3.29 -10.43
C GLU A 129 -3.36 3.78 -9.10
N HIS A 130 -4.19 4.32 -8.19
CA HIS A 130 -3.74 4.79 -6.88
C HIS A 130 -3.19 3.65 -6.03
N PHE A 131 -3.83 2.48 -6.06
CA PHE A 131 -3.37 1.30 -5.33
C PHE A 131 -2.11 0.70 -5.94
N VAL A 132 -1.99 0.66 -7.26
CA VAL A 132 -0.82 0.15 -7.98
C VAL A 132 0.40 1.03 -7.69
N LYS A 133 0.26 2.35 -7.86
CA LYS A 133 1.33 3.30 -7.58
C LYS A 133 1.75 3.27 -6.12
N GLY A 134 0.79 3.21 -5.19
CA GLY A 134 1.06 3.05 -3.77
C GLY A 134 1.82 1.75 -3.48
N THR A 135 1.41 0.63 -4.09
CA THR A 135 2.07 -0.67 -3.92
C THR A 135 3.54 -0.59 -4.34
N TYR A 136 3.82 -0.12 -5.56
CA TYR A 136 5.20 -0.04 -6.07
C TYR A 136 6.06 0.95 -5.32
N ARG A 137 5.50 2.06 -4.84
CA ARG A 137 6.25 2.99 -4.00
C ARG A 137 6.66 2.36 -2.67
N LEU A 138 5.76 1.59 -2.08
CA LEU A 138 5.95 0.96 -0.78
C LEU A 138 6.76 -0.35 -0.85
N GLU A 139 6.95 -0.91 -2.04
CA GLU A 139 7.91 -2.00 -2.31
C GLU A 139 9.36 -1.53 -2.49
N GLY A 140 9.58 -0.24 -2.66
CA GLY A 140 10.93 0.31 -2.86
C GLY A 140 11.82 0.17 -1.63
N ASP A 141 13.08 0.57 -1.79
CA ASP A 141 14.05 0.65 -0.70
C ASP A 141 14.07 2.05 -0.06
N GLY A 142 14.56 2.15 1.18
CA GLY A 142 14.78 3.42 1.90
C GLY A 142 13.89 3.64 3.13
N TYR A 143 13.82 4.88 3.62
CA TYR A 143 13.08 5.28 4.83
C TYR A 143 11.58 5.42 4.60
N LEU A 144 10.96 4.41 3.98
CA LEU A 144 9.56 4.46 3.55
C LEU A 144 8.58 4.65 4.70
N VAL A 145 8.91 4.20 5.91
CA VAL A 145 8.10 4.36 7.13
C VAL A 145 7.68 5.82 7.36
N LEU A 146 8.52 6.79 6.97
CA LEU A 146 8.26 8.23 7.11
C LEU A 146 7.21 8.76 6.10
N SER A 147 6.95 8.00 5.04
CA SER A 147 6.07 8.37 3.92
C SER A 147 4.84 7.46 3.77
N CYS A 148 4.80 6.30 4.46
CA CYS A 148 3.72 5.33 4.39
C CYS A 148 2.34 5.95 4.60
N TYR A 149 2.21 6.82 5.61
CA TYR A 149 0.93 7.45 5.92
C TYR A 149 0.49 8.42 4.82
N GLU A 150 1.42 9.09 4.13
CA GLU A 150 1.09 9.98 3.02
C GLU A 150 0.56 9.20 1.82
N GLU A 151 1.08 8.00 1.55
CA GLU A 151 0.52 7.11 0.52
C GLU A 151 -0.88 6.60 0.91
N ILE A 152 -1.11 6.28 2.20
CA ILE A 152 -2.45 5.95 2.70
C ILE A 152 -3.41 7.14 2.50
N LEU A 153 -2.99 8.37 2.83
CA LEU A 153 -3.80 9.57 2.65
C LEU A 153 -4.13 9.84 1.19
N LYS A 154 -3.18 9.67 0.27
CA LYS A 154 -3.42 9.82 -1.17
C LYS A 154 -4.50 8.87 -1.65
N ILE A 155 -4.44 7.60 -1.25
CA ILE A 155 -5.44 6.59 -1.60
C ILE A 155 -6.80 6.94 -0.97
N ARG A 156 -6.84 7.30 0.32
CA ARG A 156 -8.08 7.73 1.00
C ARG A 156 -8.73 8.94 0.31
N ASN A 157 -7.92 9.92 -0.09
CA ASN A 157 -8.39 11.09 -0.80
C ASN A 157 -8.97 10.72 -2.17
N ALA A 158 -8.30 9.84 -2.93
CA ALA A 158 -8.81 9.35 -4.21
C ALA A 158 -10.17 8.64 -4.05
N ILE A 159 -10.31 7.78 -3.05
CA ILE A 159 -11.57 7.10 -2.72
C ILE A 159 -12.66 8.11 -2.40
N ARG A 160 -12.36 9.11 -1.54
CA ARG A 160 -13.34 10.13 -1.11
C ARG A 160 -13.81 11.04 -2.24
N ILE A 161 -12.93 11.35 -3.19
CA ILE A 161 -13.26 12.25 -4.30
C ILE A 161 -14.22 11.58 -5.29
N GLU A 162 -14.24 10.23 -5.36
CA GLU A 162 -15.11 9.45 -6.25
C GLU A 162 -15.06 9.92 -7.71
N HIS A 163 -13.87 10.31 -8.18
CA HIS A 163 -13.68 10.82 -9.54
C HIS A 163 -13.23 9.71 -10.50
N TYR A 164 -14.13 9.35 -11.42
CA TYR A 164 -13.92 8.29 -12.42
C TYR A 164 -14.01 8.83 -13.86
N PRO A 165 -13.05 9.67 -14.30
CA PRO A 165 -13.14 10.38 -15.57
C PRO A 165 -13.12 9.45 -16.78
N ASN A 166 -12.30 8.39 -16.78
CA ASN A 166 -12.26 7.45 -17.89
C ASN A 166 -13.59 6.68 -17.96
N LEU A 167 -14.17 6.30 -16.82
CA LEU A 167 -15.42 5.53 -16.80
C LEU A 167 -16.55 6.35 -17.38
N GLN A 168 -16.64 7.60 -16.93
CA GLN A 168 -17.62 8.56 -17.42
C GLN A 168 -17.46 8.82 -18.92
N ALA A 169 -16.22 8.96 -19.40
CA ALA A 169 -15.94 9.19 -20.83
C ALA A 169 -16.38 8.01 -21.70
N ILE A 170 -15.96 6.78 -21.35
CA ILE A 170 -16.30 5.57 -22.13
C ILE A 170 -17.81 5.33 -22.15
N VAL A 171 -18.48 5.46 -21.01
CA VAL A 171 -19.93 5.23 -20.92
C VAL A 171 -20.72 6.26 -21.73
N ARG A 172 -20.33 7.54 -21.69
CA ARG A 172 -20.95 8.59 -22.50
C ARG A 172 -20.71 8.37 -23.99
N GLN A 173 -19.51 7.97 -24.39
CA GLN A 173 -19.18 7.71 -25.78
C GLN A 173 -19.93 6.50 -26.33
N ALA A 174 -20.07 5.43 -25.54
CA ALA A 174 -20.75 4.21 -25.97
C ALA A 174 -22.27 4.36 -26.01
N PHE A 175 -22.86 5.22 -25.17
CA PHE A 175 -24.31 5.36 -25.01
C PHE A 175 -24.78 6.83 -24.98
N PRO A 176 -24.48 7.65 -26.01
CA PRO A 176 -24.62 9.10 -25.96
C PRO A 176 -26.04 9.59 -25.61
N ASP A 177 -27.07 8.89 -26.10
CA ASP A 177 -28.47 9.31 -25.96
C ASP A 177 -29.24 8.59 -24.84
N ASN A 178 -28.59 7.69 -24.08
CA ASN A 178 -29.25 6.87 -23.07
C ASN A 178 -28.72 7.14 -21.65
N ASN A 179 -29.14 8.27 -21.08
CA ASN A 179 -28.71 8.73 -19.75
C ASN A 179 -29.01 7.73 -18.63
N ASP A 180 -30.12 7.01 -18.69
CA ASP A 180 -30.48 6.03 -17.66
C ASP A 180 -29.55 4.82 -17.69
N LEU A 181 -29.24 4.31 -18.88
CA LEU A 181 -28.26 3.23 -19.03
C LEU A 181 -26.85 3.69 -18.64
N GLN A 182 -26.47 4.93 -18.96
CA GLN A 182 -25.19 5.48 -18.52
C GLN A 182 -25.06 5.45 -16.99
N LYS A 183 -26.09 5.95 -16.27
CA LYS A 183 -26.10 5.92 -14.80
C LYS A 183 -26.02 4.50 -14.23
N GLN A 184 -26.77 3.57 -14.83
CA GLN A 184 -26.76 2.17 -14.41
C GLN A 184 -25.38 1.52 -14.58
N LEU A 185 -24.72 1.75 -15.72
CA LEU A 185 -23.40 1.19 -16.00
C LEU A 185 -22.30 1.78 -15.11
N VAL A 186 -22.36 3.09 -14.83
CA VAL A 186 -21.45 3.72 -13.87
C VAL A 186 -21.65 3.13 -12.47
N ALA A 187 -22.91 3.04 -12.00
CA ALA A 187 -23.23 2.49 -10.68
C ALA A 187 -22.79 1.03 -10.54
N TYR A 188 -23.04 0.21 -11.57
CA TYR A 188 -22.57 -1.17 -11.62
C TYR A 188 -21.04 -1.25 -11.52
N SER A 189 -20.34 -0.44 -12.30
CA SER A 189 -18.87 -0.45 -12.34
C SER A 189 -18.24 -0.03 -11.02
N ILE A 190 -18.81 0.96 -10.33
CA ILE A 190 -18.39 1.36 -8.98
C ILE A 190 -18.71 0.25 -7.97
N GLY A 191 -19.88 -0.39 -8.09
CA GLY A 191 -20.27 -1.52 -7.25
C GLY A 191 -19.27 -2.69 -7.30
N CYS A 192 -18.67 -2.96 -8.45
CA CYS A 192 -17.59 -3.95 -8.58
C CYS A 192 -16.35 -3.66 -7.74
N LEU A 193 -16.11 -2.39 -7.36
CA LEU A 193 -14.93 -1.99 -6.59
C LEU A 193 -15.19 -2.06 -5.08
N GLN A 194 -16.46 -2.15 -4.67
CA GLN A 194 -16.88 -1.96 -3.27
C GLN A 194 -16.22 -2.95 -2.32
N ALA A 195 -16.16 -4.23 -2.65
CA ALA A 195 -15.54 -5.25 -1.78
C ALA A 195 -14.04 -4.97 -1.52
N GLY A 196 -13.33 -4.39 -2.49
CA GLY A 196 -11.96 -3.94 -2.31
C GLY A 196 -11.87 -2.68 -1.44
N LEU A 197 -12.75 -1.71 -1.68
CA LEU A 197 -12.84 -0.48 -0.88
C LEU A 197 -13.15 -0.78 0.59
N ASP A 198 -14.12 -1.65 0.86
CA ASP A 198 -14.48 -2.10 2.20
C ASP A 198 -13.29 -2.79 2.87
N TYR A 199 -12.56 -3.64 2.14
CA TYR A 199 -11.36 -4.27 2.66
C TYR A 199 -10.29 -3.24 3.04
N PHE A 200 -10.04 -2.25 2.18
CA PHE A 200 -9.11 -1.16 2.46
C PHE A 200 -9.53 -0.38 3.73
N GLN A 201 -10.78 0.04 3.82
CA GLN A 201 -11.30 0.78 4.97
C GLN A 201 -11.25 -0.04 6.26
N ASN A 202 -11.56 -1.34 6.19
CA ASN A 202 -11.48 -2.22 7.36
C ASN A 202 -10.04 -2.41 7.87
N LYS A 203 -9.05 -2.40 6.96
CA LYS A 203 -7.63 -2.62 7.29
C LYS A 203 -6.82 -1.37 7.55
N LEU A 204 -7.22 -0.25 6.98
CA LEU A 204 -6.45 1.00 6.94
C LEU A 204 -7.35 2.23 7.07
N GLY A 205 -8.63 2.10 7.42
CA GLY A 205 -9.55 3.23 7.56
C GLY A 205 -9.54 3.89 8.93
N ASN A 206 -9.06 3.20 9.97
CA ASN A 206 -8.99 3.72 11.32
C ASN A 206 -7.54 4.07 11.71
N ASP A 207 -7.28 5.35 11.95
CA ASP A 207 -5.97 5.87 12.36
C ASP A 207 -5.51 5.35 13.71
N SER A 208 -6.41 4.86 14.57
CA SER A 208 -6.05 4.28 15.87
C SER A 208 -5.57 2.83 15.78
N GLN A 209 -5.63 2.19 14.60
CA GLN A 209 -5.02 0.87 14.43
C GLN A 209 -3.50 0.99 14.51
N LEU A 210 -2.87 0.20 15.38
CA LEU A 210 -1.44 0.34 15.76
C LEU A 210 -0.48 0.59 14.57
N PRO A 211 -0.56 -0.13 13.43
CA PRO A 211 0.33 0.15 12.30
C PRO A 211 0.06 1.50 11.63
N VAL A 212 -1.20 1.92 11.51
CA VAL A 212 -1.59 3.20 10.91
C VAL A 212 -1.21 4.36 11.84
N ALA A 213 -1.44 4.20 13.14
CA ALA A 213 -1.01 5.16 14.16
C ALA A 213 0.52 5.33 14.13
N ALA A 214 1.27 4.23 14.07
CA ALA A 214 2.72 4.26 13.97
C ALA A 214 3.19 4.97 12.70
N PHE A 215 2.60 4.70 11.53
CA PHE A 215 2.94 5.43 10.31
C PHE A 215 2.57 6.92 10.38
N LYS A 216 1.44 7.27 11.00
CA LYS A 216 1.04 8.66 11.20
C LYS A 216 2.06 9.40 12.07
N ALA A 217 2.50 8.76 13.16
CA ALA A 217 3.46 9.30 14.11
C ALA A 217 4.88 9.34 13.53
N ALA A 218 5.28 8.36 12.72
CA ALA A 218 6.58 8.30 12.06
C ALA A 218 6.91 9.56 11.26
N ARG A 219 5.89 10.24 10.73
CA ARG A 219 6.04 11.51 10.00
C ARG A 219 6.71 12.61 10.82
N LEU A 220 6.64 12.54 12.14
CA LEU A 220 7.35 13.46 13.03
C LEU A 220 8.86 13.36 12.87
N PHE A 221 9.41 12.23 12.39
CA PHE A 221 10.83 12.10 12.11
C PHE A 221 11.24 12.56 10.70
N SER A 222 10.30 13.06 9.88
CA SER A 222 10.59 13.61 8.56
C SER A 222 10.72 15.14 8.62
N PRO A 223 11.91 15.72 8.38
CA PRO A 223 12.11 17.17 8.41
C PRO A 223 11.16 17.91 7.45
N PHE A 224 10.96 17.36 6.25
CA PHE A 224 10.01 17.90 5.27
C PHE A 224 8.59 17.92 5.80
N LYS A 225 8.17 16.83 6.45
CA LYS A 225 6.78 16.71 6.88
C LYS A 225 6.50 17.51 8.13
N VAL A 226 7.44 17.60 9.08
CA VAL A 226 7.26 18.47 10.25
C VAL A 226 7.22 19.94 9.87
N ASN A 227 7.99 20.35 8.85
CA ASN A 227 7.89 21.71 8.33
C ASN A 227 6.52 21.97 7.66
N GLU A 228 5.92 20.96 7.01
CA GLU A 228 4.58 21.07 6.42
C GLU A 228 3.47 21.12 7.48
N ILE A 229 3.50 20.20 8.46
CA ILE A 229 2.39 20.02 9.42
C ILE A 229 2.50 20.87 10.68
N GLN A 230 3.69 21.44 10.96
CA GLN A 230 3.96 22.28 12.13
C GLN A 230 3.44 21.65 13.43
N PRO A 231 3.95 20.46 13.82
CA PRO A 231 3.45 19.73 14.98
C PRO A 231 3.68 20.49 16.29
N THR A 232 2.82 20.21 17.25
CA THR A 232 2.90 20.69 18.63
C THR A 232 3.42 19.60 19.57
N ALA A 233 3.77 19.94 20.81
CA ALA A 233 4.14 18.96 21.83
C ALA A 233 3.07 17.89 22.07
N LYS A 234 1.78 18.22 21.83
CA LYS A 234 0.68 17.26 21.90
C LYS A 234 0.73 16.25 20.75
N ASP A 235 1.17 16.66 19.57
CA ASP A 235 1.27 15.74 18.44
C ASP A 235 2.40 14.72 18.65
N VAL A 236 3.42 15.05 19.45
CA VAL A 236 4.48 14.12 19.86
C VAL A 236 3.94 12.95 20.70
N ASP A 237 2.81 13.12 21.38
CA ASP A 237 2.15 12.02 22.12
C ASP A 237 1.73 10.86 21.18
N ASP A 238 1.53 11.12 19.88
CA ASP A 238 1.24 10.07 18.88
C ASP A 238 2.39 9.04 18.77
N LEU A 239 3.63 9.40 19.20
CA LEU A 239 4.77 8.47 19.24
C LEU A 239 4.58 7.32 20.24
N MET A 240 3.58 7.36 21.12
CA MET A 240 3.17 6.21 21.92
C MET A 240 2.80 4.98 21.06
N ALA A 241 2.53 5.16 19.76
CA ALA A 241 2.38 4.07 18.82
C ALA A 241 3.65 3.20 18.65
N PHE A 242 4.82 3.70 19.07
CA PHE A 242 6.08 2.97 19.14
C PHE A 242 6.37 2.56 20.59
N PRO A 243 6.18 1.28 20.97
CA PRO A 243 6.34 0.84 22.36
C PRO A 243 7.74 1.08 22.94
N PHE A 244 8.74 1.21 22.07
CA PHE A 244 10.14 1.42 22.44
C PHE A 244 10.54 2.91 22.54
N LEU A 245 9.62 3.85 22.32
CA LEU A 245 9.88 5.29 22.47
C LEU A 245 9.21 5.90 23.70
N VAL A 246 8.40 5.13 24.45
CA VAL A 246 7.53 5.65 25.51
C VAL A 246 8.29 6.48 26.55
N ASP A 247 9.48 6.02 26.95
CA ASP A 247 10.30 6.69 27.96
C ASP A 247 10.99 7.96 27.44
N GLU A 248 11.06 8.15 26.11
CA GLU A 248 11.74 9.28 25.46
C GLU A 248 10.77 10.39 25.05
N ILE A 249 9.44 10.17 25.12
CA ILE A 249 8.43 11.10 24.58
C ILE A 249 8.54 12.50 25.18
N ASP A 250 8.72 12.61 26.50
CA ASP A 250 8.80 13.93 27.15
C ASP A 250 10.08 14.66 26.75
N HIS A 251 11.20 13.95 26.59
CA HIS A 251 12.43 14.55 26.07
C HIS A 251 12.26 15.02 24.61
N LEU A 252 11.59 14.22 23.77
CA LEU A 252 11.29 14.59 22.38
C LEU A 252 10.38 15.82 22.27
N LYS A 253 9.48 16.05 23.24
CA LYS A 253 8.68 17.29 23.30
C LYS A 253 9.55 18.50 23.59
N ASP A 254 10.53 18.37 24.47
CA ASP A 254 11.45 19.44 24.83
C ASP A 254 12.39 19.79 23.66
N GLU A 255 12.78 18.79 22.85
CA GLU A 255 13.62 18.99 21.65
C GLU A 255 12.84 19.52 20.43
N LEU A 256 11.51 19.40 20.42
CA LEU A 256 10.67 19.74 19.27
C LEU A 256 10.92 21.16 18.70
N PRO A 257 11.03 22.24 19.52
CA PRO A 257 11.28 23.57 18.99
C PRO A 257 12.61 23.69 18.24
N ALA A 258 13.66 23.04 18.74
CA ALA A 258 14.97 23.03 18.10
C ALA A 258 14.94 22.25 16.78
N TYR A 259 14.26 21.10 16.79
CA TYR A 259 14.08 20.30 15.58
C TYR A 259 13.27 21.04 14.50
N LEU A 260 12.19 21.75 14.87
CA LEU A 260 11.42 22.58 13.92
C LEU A 260 12.27 23.71 13.32
N ALA A 261 13.11 24.35 14.13
CA ALA A 261 14.02 25.38 13.64
C ALA A 261 15.01 24.83 12.61
N LEU A 262 15.57 23.64 12.85
CA LEU A 262 16.47 22.97 11.90
C LEU A 262 15.75 22.48 10.64
N ALA A 263 14.52 21.98 10.79
CA ALA A 263 13.72 21.47 9.68
C ALA A 263 13.25 22.58 8.72
N ALA A 264 13.14 23.83 9.19
CA ALA A 264 12.72 24.98 8.38
C ALA A 264 13.65 25.25 7.18
N ASP A 265 14.95 24.95 7.32
CA ASP A 265 15.98 25.19 6.30
C ASP A 265 16.18 23.99 5.35
N VAL A 266 15.44 22.89 5.56
CA VAL A 266 15.57 21.68 4.73
C VAL A 266 14.75 21.84 3.44
N ASN A 267 15.44 22.06 2.32
CA ASN A 267 14.82 22.23 1.00
C ASN A 267 14.29 20.88 0.45
N ALA A 268 13.01 20.85 0.06
CA ALA A 268 12.30 19.69 -0.52
C ALA A 268 12.96 19.04 -1.74
N ASP A 269 13.86 19.77 -2.42
CA ASP A 269 14.58 19.29 -3.61
C ASP A 269 15.91 18.58 -3.30
N VAL A 270 16.33 18.48 -2.02
CA VAL A 270 17.56 17.76 -1.66
C VAL A 270 17.26 16.27 -1.54
N ASN A 271 17.87 15.49 -2.44
CA ASN A 271 17.82 14.05 -2.42
C ASN A 271 18.48 13.53 -1.13
N ILE A 272 17.68 12.92 -0.27
CA ILE A 272 18.09 12.34 1.03
C ILE A 272 19.09 11.17 0.86
N LEU A 273 19.32 10.71 -0.38
CA LEU A 273 20.31 9.68 -0.72
C LEU A 273 21.72 10.24 -1.00
N GLU A 274 21.90 11.56 -0.98
CA GLU A 274 23.20 12.23 -1.22
C GLU A 274 23.78 12.91 0.04
N TRP A 275 23.45 12.39 1.23
CA TRP A 275 24.12 12.74 2.50
C TRP A 275 24.98 11.58 3.01
#